data_AF-A0A958M180-F1
#
_entry.id   AF-A0A958M180-F1
#
_cell.length_a   1.000
_cell.length_b   1.000
_cell.length_c   1.000
_cell.angle_alpha   90.00
_cell.angle_beta   90.00
_cell.angle_gamma   90.00
#
_symmetry.space_group_name_H-M   'P 1'
#
loop_
_entity.id
_entity.type
_entity.pdbx_description
1 polymer ?
#
loop_
_entity_poly.entity_id
_entity_poly.type
_entity_poly.pdbx_seq_one_letter_code
_entity_poly.pdbx_strand_id
1 'polypeptide(L)'
;MKNSNNELIISRILHAGYLFEDSEDRILFDPIFENPFSVNCYAFPAIKFLTEKLSQQKFSAVFISHYHEDHCSFESLNFLDRNTPIYMFCIYTEMFELLKDLGFHNAHSLELNKEITIGNFKIKTLPALDRDVDCIFHINYLNLNILNVVDSWIDDLTFTKSIEQNIWDLVLWPFQTMRELQVLSPMRQGSAIVEIPPEWIDQLSKMNIRILVPSSCQFKMEDWSWYNKSFFPISYQYFYEIISTISSLKRTQVYRFEPGGRVKLSESSFEEISPIDWIQVLDSKESDYEFIADNVPSSMEFIANHLAHPTEYELQKTLNFCNIEICKQWTNLVPEDYFSKSRLWQLKLYGPNGTSFSFLYEIHASSIRMVFESELQVSWLTEIPLVKVYAALEAGESLTSIYIRINNTIFDSLTESELQNVDLLEDPLLRILYNGQFASYQKAQLKRIKLN
;
A
#
# COMPACT_ATOMS: atom_id res chain seq x y z
N MET A 1 -23.92 25.01 33.90
CA MET A 1 -23.97 23.68 33.27
C MET A 1 -23.10 23.73 32.02
N LYS A 2 -21.84 23.30 32.12
CA LYS A 2 -20.93 23.08 30.98
C LYS A 2 -20.41 21.66 31.15
N ASN A 3 -21.20 20.69 30.67
CA ASN A 3 -20.82 19.28 30.54
C ASN A 3 -21.03 18.92 29.06
N SER A 4 -20.35 19.61 28.16
CA SER A 4 -20.08 19.04 26.84
C SER A 4 -18.85 18.16 27.04
N ASN A 5 -19.05 16.85 27.04
CA ASN A 5 -17.99 15.86 27.13
C ASN A 5 -17.00 16.09 25.98
N ASN A 6 -15.79 16.56 26.28
CA ASN A 6 -14.65 16.71 25.36
C ASN A 6 -14.08 15.33 24.98
N GLU A 7 -14.93 14.45 24.47
CA GLU A 7 -14.59 13.04 24.26
C GLU A 7 -14.44 12.80 22.76
N LEU A 8 -13.26 12.36 22.37
CA LEU A 8 -12.97 11.96 21.00
C LEU A 8 -13.15 10.45 20.90
N ILE A 9 -13.98 9.99 19.97
CA ILE A 9 -14.07 8.59 19.61
C ILE A 9 -13.19 8.35 18.40
N ILE A 10 -12.37 7.30 18.48
CA ILE A 10 -11.45 6.89 17.42
C ILE A 10 -11.77 5.45 17.09
N SER A 11 -12.00 5.20 15.82
CA SER A 11 -12.35 3.89 15.32
C SER A 11 -11.41 3.48 14.21
N ARG A 12 -10.97 2.22 14.25
CA ARG A 12 -10.14 1.65 13.19
C ARG A 12 -11.03 1.13 12.07
N ILE A 13 -10.72 1.52 10.82
CA ILE A 13 -11.41 1.00 9.64
C ILE A 13 -10.65 -0.24 9.15
N LEU A 14 -9.49 -0.02 8.52
CA LEU A 14 -8.59 -1.03 7.97
C LEU A 14 -7.27 -0.36 7.55
N HIS A 15 -6.13 -1.07 7.58
CA HIS A 15 -4.83 -0.60 7.07
C HIS A 15 -4.35 0.74 7.66
N ALA A 16 -4.51 1.89 6.99
CA ALA A 16 -4.19 3.22 7.52
C ALA A 16 -5.46 4.02 7.84
N GLY A 17 -6.62 3.42 7.61
CA GLY A 17 -7.92 4.03 7.67
C GLY A 17 -8.48 4.15 9.08
N TYR A 18 -8.92 5.36 9.42
CA TYR A 18 -9.52 5.68 10.72
C TYR A 18 -10.75 6.57 10.56
N LEU A 19 -11.66 6.43 11.52
CA LEU A 19 -12.76 7.37 11.77
C LEU A 19 -12.50 8.08 13.10
N PHE A 20 -12.42 9.40 13.05
CA PHE A 20 -12.39 10.28 14.22
C PHE A 20 -13.75 10.96 14.33
N GLU A 21 -14.39 10.87 15.49
CA GLU A 21 -15.72 11.45 15.69
C GLU A 21 -15.90 12.08 17.07
N ASP A 22 -16.60 13.22 17.10
CA ASP A 22 -17.16 13.81 18.30
C ASP A 22 -18.71 13.81 18.22
N SER A 23 -19.38 14.64 19.01
CA SER A 23 -20.84 14.73 18.99
C SER A 23 -21.43 15.38 17.73
N GLU A 24 -20.63 16.13 16.98
CA GLU A 24 -21.07 16.94 15.83
C GLU A 24 -20.46 16.46 14.51
N ASP A 25 -19.17 16.13 14.52
CA ASP A 25 -18.37 15.85 13.33
C ASP A 25 -17.80 14.44 13.28
N ARG A 26 -17.71 13.91 12.06
CA ARG A 26 -17.19 12.56 11.75
C ARG A 26 -16.24 12.65 10.56
N ILE A 27 -14.96 12.41 10.78
CA ILE A 27 -13.90 12.59 9.80
C ILE A 27 -13.23 11.26 9.49
N LEU A 28 -13.19 10.91 8.21
CA LEU A 28 -12.49 9.73 7.71
C LEU A 28 -11.06 10.09 7.30
N PHE A 29 -10.12 9.20 7.59
CA PHE A 29 -8.77 9.21 7.06
C PHE A 29 -8.55 7.90 6.29
N ASP A 30 -7.95 7.98 5.10
CA ASP A 30 -7.59 6.85 4.21
C ASP A 30 -8.65 5.73 4.17
N PRO A 31 -9.92 6.04 3.82
CA PRO A 31 -11.00 5.08 3.97
C PRO A 31 -10.95 4.00 2.89
N ILE A 32 -10.65 2.76 3.30
CA ILE A 32 -10.82 1.55 2.51
C ILE A 32 -11.99 0.72 3.06
N PHE A 33 -12.99 0.49 2.22
CA PHE A 33 -14.21 -0.28 2.48
C PHE A 33 -14.31 -1.52 1.58
N GLU A 34 -13.16 -2.03 1.15
CA GLU A 34 -13.01 -3.20 0.28
C GLU A 34 -12.18 -4.27 0.98
N ASN A 35 -12.51 -5.53 0.72
CA ASN A 35 -11.72 -6.67 1.14
C ASN A 35 -11.93 -7.83 0.14
N PRO A 36 -10.91 -8.24 -0.63
CA PRO A 36 -9.57 -7.63 -0.69
C PRO A 36 -9.62 -6.20 -1.23
N PHE A 37 -8.65 -5.38 -0.84
CA PHE A 37 -8.31 -4.13 -1.52
C PHE A 37 -7.08 -4.36 -2.40
N SER A 38 -6.84 -3.50 -3.41
CA SER A 38 -5.75 -3.74 -4.36
C SER A 38 -5.79 -5.16 -4.98
N VAL A 39 -6.97 -5.76 -5.16
CA VAL A 39 -7.16 -7.13 -5.70
C VAL A 39 -6.69 -8.30 -4.81
N ASN A 40 -5.49 -8.28 -4.22
CA ASN A 40 -4.91 -9.41 -3.47
C ASN A 40 -4.46 -9.06 -2.02
N CYS A 41 -4.69 -7.83 -1.56
CA CYS A 41 -4.42 -7.44 -0.18
C CYS A 41 -5.70 -7.65 0.65
N TYR A 42 -5.69 -8.70 1.48
CA TYR A 42 -6.81 -9.05 2.34
C TYR A 42 -6.63 -8.46 3.73
N ALA A 43 -7.69 -7.91 4.29
CA ALA A 43 -7.68 -7.40 5.66
C ALA A 43 -7.17 -8.44 6.67
N PHE A 44 -6.42 -7.98 7.67
CA PHE A 44 -5.93 -8.83 8.75
C PHE A 44 -6.27 -8.23 10.13
N PRO A 45 -7.06 -8.91 10.99
CA PRO A 45 -7.82 -10.14 10.72
C PRO A 45 -8.85 -9.96 9.60
N ALA A 46 -9.38 -11.08 9.08
CA ALA A 46 -10.38 -11.01 8.02
C ALA A 46 -11.64 -10.29 8.51
N ILE A 47 -12.14 -9.38 7.68
CA ILE A 47 -13.36 -8.62 7.93
C ILE A 47 -14.31 -8.64 6.76
N LYS A 48 -15.54 -8.21 7.03
CA LYS A 48 -16.54 -7.87 6.03
C LYS A 48 -17.13 -6.49 6.34
N PHE A 49 -17.20 -5.63 5.33
CA PHE A 49 -17.94 -4.38 5.42
C PHE A 49 -19.44 -4.62 5.17
N LEU A 50 -20.28 -4.06 6.04
CA LEU A 50 -21.73 -4.10 5.88
C LEU A 50 -22.17 -2.87 5.07
N THR A 51 -22.08 -2.98 3.75
CA THR A 51 -22.24 -1.88 2.79
C THR A 51 -23.56 -1.12 2.92
N GLU A 52 -24.66 -1.81 3.25
CA GLU A 52 -25.96 -1.17 3.50
C GLU A 52 -25.89 -0.16 4.66
N LYS A 53 -25.26 -0.54 5.78
CA LYS A 53 -25.07 0.36 6.93
C LYS A 53 -24.05 1.45 6.64
N LEU A 54 -22.98 1.12 5.90
CA LEU A 54 -21.96 2.08 5.49
C LEU A 54 -22.58 3.21 4.64
N SER A 55 -23.43 2.87 3.67
CA SER A 55 -24.10 3.86 2.79
C SER A 55 -25.04 4.82 3.52
N GLN A 56 -25.47 4.47 4.73
CA GLN A 56 -26.30 5.31 5.59
C GLN A 56 -25.49 6.28 6.46
N GLN A 57 -24.17 6.09 6.52
CA GLN A 57 -23.30 6.97 7.30
C GLN A 57 -23.20 8.35 6.64
N LYS A 58 -23.06 9.38 7.48
CA LYS A 58 -22.74 10.74 7.07
C LYS A 58 -21.42 11.14 7.72
N PHE A 59 -20.58 11.79 6.93
CA PHE A 59 -19.25 12.22 7.30
C PHE A 59 -19.08 13.70 6.95
N SER A 60 -18.39 14.43 7.81
CA SER A 60 -18.13 15.86 7.63
C SER A 60 -17.01 16.12 6.64
N ALA A 61 -16.03 15.23 6.56
CA ALA A 61 -14.90 15.31 5.64
C ALA A 61 -14.19 13.95 5.49
N VAL A 62 -13.42 13.83 4.40
CA VAL A 62 -12.47 12.75 4.17
C VAL A 62 -11.08 13.35 3.94
N PHE A 63 -10.08 12.78 4.58
CA PHE A 63 -8.66 13.08 4.36
C PHE A 63 -7.97 11.86 3.76
N ILE A 64 -7.21 12.07 2.69
CA ILE A 64 -6.45 11.03 1.99
C ILE A 64 -4.98 11.43 1.96
N SER A 65 -4.11 10.60 2.54
CA SER A 65 -2.68 10.85 2.69
C SER A 65 -1.92 10.85 1.38
N HIS A 66 -2.30 9.98 0.44
CA HIS A 66 -1.73 9.90 -0.91
C HIS A 66 -2.58 9.01 -1.84
N TYR A 67 -2.15 8.86 -3.09
CA TYR A 67 -2.97 8.28 -4.16
C TYR A 67 -2.82 6.76 -4.36
N HIS A 68 -1.99 6.06 -3.59
CA HIS A 68 -1.89 4.62 -3.71
C HIS A 68 -3.22 3.94 -3.36
N GLU A 69 -3.44 2.77 -3.97
CA GLU A 69 -4.71 2.07 -4.01
C GLU A 69 -5.23 1.58 -2.65
N ASP A 70 -4.35 1.43 -1.67
CA ASP A 70 -4.64 1.09 -0.28
C ASP A 70 -4.93 2.30 0.62
N HIS A 71 -4.94 3.50 0.04
CA HIS A 71 -5.34 4.76 0.69
C HIS A 71 -6.45 5.49 -0.09
N CYS A 72 -6.44 5.38 -1.42
CA CYS A 72 -7.34 6.06 -2.34
C CYS A 72 -8.05 5.07 -3.27
N SER A 73 -9.17 4.52 -2.81
CA SER A 73 -10.01 3.64 -3.63
C SER A 73 -11.34 4.29 -4.02
N PHE A 74 -11.61 4.36 -5.33
CA PHE A 74 -12.84 4.93 -5.86
C PHE A 74 -14.05 4.05 -5.59
N GLU A 75 -13.88 2.73 -5.50
CA GLU A 75 -14.96 1.83 -5.09
C GLU A 75 -15.37 2.08 -3.62
N SER A 76 -14.39 2.33 -2.75
CA SER A 76 -14.65 2.77 -1.37
C SER A 76 -15.31 4.14 -1.30
N LEU A 77 -14.77 5.13 -2.03
CA LEU A 77 -15.35 6.48 -2.07
C LEU A 77 -16.75 6.50 -2.68
N ASN A 78 -17.11 5.52 -3.52
CA ASN A 78 -18.43 5.42 -4.13
C ASN A 78 -19.56 5.29 -3.11
N PHE A 79 -19.29 4.77 -1.90
CA PHE A 79 -20.27 4.67 -0.81
C PHE A 79 -20.60 6.01 -0.14
N LEU A 80 -19.82 7.07 -0.39
CA LEU A 80 -19.92 8.33 0.34
C LEU A 80 -20.84 9.34 -0.35
N ASP A 81 -21.41 10.25 0.45
CA ASP A 81 -22.19 11.38 -0.06
C ASP A 81 -21.28 12.28 -0.93
N ARG A 82 -21.76 12.63 -2.13
CA ARG A 82 -20.99 13.44 -3.10
C ARG A 82 -20.76 14.88 -2.65
N ASN A 83 -21.50 15.33 -1.64
CA ASN A 83 -21.27 16.63 -1.02
C ASN A 83 -20.17 16.61 0.06
N THR A 84 -19.77 15.43 0.54
CA THR A 84 -18.70 15.30 1.52
C THR A 84 -17.39 15.82 0.92
N PRO A 85 -16.73 16.82 1.55
CA PRO A 85 -15.47 17.32 1.04
C PRO A 85 -14.35 16.28 1.18
N ILE A 86 -13.60 16.11 0.09
CA ILE A 86 -12.39 15.29 0.03
C ILE A 86 -11.18 16.22 0.08
N TYR A 87 -10.30 15.99 1.04
CA TYR A 87 -9.00 16.64 1.14
C TYR A 87 -7.93 15.59 0.88
N MET A 88 -7.13 15.76 -0.16
CA MET A 88 -6.14 14.77 -0.56
C MET A 88 -4.78 15.42 -0.78
N PHE A 89 -3.73 14.81 -0.26
CA PHE A 89 -2.37 15.18 -0.63
C PHE A 89 -2.02 14.45 -1.93
N CYS A 90 -1.86 15.22 -3.00
CA CYS A 90 -1.50 14.71 -4.32
C CYS A 90 -0.98 15.85 -5.17
N ILE A 91 0.23 15.71 -5.74
CA ILE A 91 0.80 16.72 -6.62
C ILE A 91 0.16 16.73 -8.02
N TYR A 92 -0.53 15.64 -8.39
CA TYR A 92 -1.10 15.45 -9.71
C TYR A 92 -2.53 15.98 -9.76
N THR A 93 -2.71 17.07 -10.53
CA THR A 93 -4.03 17.70 -10.73
C THR A 93 -5.07 16.75 -11.34
N GLU A 94 -4.62 15.79 -12.17
CA GLU A 94 -5.46 14.75 -12.78
C GLU A 94 -6.26 13.94 -11.75
N MET A 95 -5.71 13.70 -10.54
CA MET A 95 -6.45 12.96 -9.51
C MET A 95 -7.71 13.70 -9.06
N PHE A 96 -7.64 15.03 -8.95
CA PHE A 96 -8.80 15.85 -8.57
C PHE A 96 -9.83 15.94 -9.69
N GLU A 97 -9.42 15.79 -10.95
CA GLU A 97 -10.34 15.63 -12.08
C GLU A 97 -11.05 14.28 -11.99
N LEU A 98 -10.32 13.19 -11.72
CA LEU A 98 -10.91 11.86 -11.51
C LEU A 98 -11.90 11.83 -10.34
N LEU A 99 -11.61 12.50 -9.22
CA LEU A 99 -12.53 12.62 -8.08
C LEU A 99 -13.82 13.39 -8.43
N LYS A 100 -13.71 14.45 -9.25
CA LYS A 100 -14.89 15.16 -9.77
C LYS A 100 -15.69 14.29 -10.72
N ASP A 101 -15.01 13.51 -11.55
CA ASP A 101 -15.60 12.53 -12.46
C ASP A 101 -16.33 11.39 -11.73
N LEU A 102 -15.87 11.02 -10.53
CA LEU A 102 -16.57 10.12 -9.61
C LEU A 102 -17.83 10.76 -8.98
N GLY A 103 -17.92 12.10 -9.04
CA GLY A 103 -19.09 12.88 -8.66
C GLY A 103 -18.88 13.82 -7.48
N PHE A 104 -17.69 13.88 -6.86
CA PHE A 104 -17.46 14.77 -5.72
C PHE A 104 -17.41 16.23 -6.15
N HIS A 105 -18.20 17.07 -5.48
CA HIS A 105 -18.27 18.50 -5.79
C HIS A 105 -17.13 19.31 -5.15
N ASN A 106 -16.59 18.78 -4.05
CA ASN A 106 -15.59 19.44 -3.22
C ASN A 106 -14.37 18.52 -3.06
N ALA A 107 -13.39 18.66 -3.96
CA ALA A 107 -12.12 17.96 -3.89
C ALA A 107 -10.99 18.98 -3.80
N HIS A 108 -10.21 18.92 -2.73
CA HIS A 108 -9.22 19.93 -2.35
C HIS A 108 -7.84 19.31 -2.18
N SER A 109 -6.82 19.95 -2.75
CA SER A 109 -5.43 19.57 -2.50
C SER A 109 -5.02 19.98 -1.09
N LEU A 110 -4.38 19.08 -0.37
CA LEU A 110 -3.67 19.36 0.86
C LEU A 110 -2.32 20.00 0.55
N GLU A 111 -1.89 20.94 1.39
CA GLU A 111 -0.58 21.58 1.29
C GLU A 111 0.19 21.34 2.60
N LEU A 112 1.47 20.97 2.49
CA LEU A 112 2.31 20.71 3.65
C LEU A 112 2.37 21.90 4.60
N ASN A 113 2.25 21.60 5.89
CA ASN A 113 2.23 22.54 7.01
C ASN A 113 1.06 23.51 7.06
N LYS A 114 0.04 23.35 6.21
CA LYS A 114 -1.22 24.10 6.33
C LYS A 114 -2.23 23.35 7.17
N GLU A 115 -2.99 24.10 7.97
CA GLU A 115 -4.05 23.58 8.83
C GLU A 115 -5.41 23.72 8.12
N ILE A 116 -6.23 22.68 8.24
CA ILE A 116 -7.63 22.67 7.84
C ILE A 116 -8.47 22.42 9.08
N THR A 117 -9.55 23.19 9.22
CA THR A 117 -10.47 23.07 10.36
C THR A 117 -11.80 22.49 9.93
N ILE A 118 -12.23 21.43 10.61
CA ILE A 118 -13.56 20.82 10.49
C ILE A 118 -14.13 20.74 11.90
N GLY A 119 -15.05 21.64 12.25
CA GLY A 119 -15.55 21.79 13.62
C GLY A 119 -14.43 21.96 14.65
N ASN A 120 -14.35 21.04 15.61
CA ASN A 120 -13.33 21.02 16.67
C ASN A 120 -11.98 20.41 16.24
N PHE A 121 -11.91 19.86 15.03
CA PHE A 121 -10.71 19.23 14.50
C PHE A 121 -9.86 20.24 13.73
N LYS A 122 -8.56 20.21 14.01
CA LYS A 122 -7.52 20.93 13.27
C LYS A 122 -6.55 19.90 12.71
N ILE A 123 -6.55 19.75 11.40
CA ILE A 123 -5.73 18.77 10.69
C ILE A 123 -4.63 19.52 9.97
N LYS A 124 -3.38 19.23 10.34
CA LYS A 124 -2.18 19.76 9.67
C LYS A 124 -1.44 18.62 9.00
N THR A 125 -1.14 18.76 7.72
CA THR A 125 -0.24 17.83 7.03
C THR A 125 1.21 18.18 7.30
N LEU A 126 2.04 17.18 7.56
CA LEU A 126 3.49 17.30 7.74
C LEU A 126 4.20 16.55 6.61
N PRO A 127 5.40 16.99 6.22
CA PRO A 127 6.17 16.29 5.19
C PRO A 127 6.54 14.88 5.64
N ALA A 128 6.32 13.88 4.81
CA ALA A 128 6.96 12.58 4.94
C ALA A 128 8.37 12.61 4.30
N LEU A 129 9.08 11.48 4.35
CA LEU A 129 10.38 11.30 3.71
C LEU A 129 10.28 11.52 2.19
N ASP A 130 9.26 10.96 1.55
CA ASP A 130 8.94 11.21 0.14
C ASP A 130 7.90 12.33 0.00
N ARG A 131 8.42 13.56 0.04
CA ARG A 131 7.62 14.78 0.11
C ARG A 131 6.67 15.03 -1.07
N ASP A 132 6.86 14.32 -2.18
CA ASP A 132 6.05 14.48 -3.39
C ASP A 132 5.01 13.35 -3.54
N VAL A 133 5.12 12.29 -2.73
CA VAL A 133 4.24 11.11 -2.76
C VAL A 133 3.26 11.13 -1.61
N ASP A 134 3.73 11.25 -0.37
CA ASP A 134 2.93 11.03 0.83
C ASP A 134 3.05 12.14 1.89
N CYS A 135 2.17 12.07 2.90
CA CYS A 135 2.14 13.03 4.00
C CYS A 135 1.70 12.39 5.33
N ILE A 136 2.09 13.05 6.41
CA ILE A 136 1.76 12.67 7.79
C ILE A 136 0.68 13.60 8.32
N PHE A 137 -0.26 13.11 9.12
CA PHE A 137 -1.28 13.96 9.74
C PHE A 137 -0.98 14.26 11.20
N HIS A 138 -0.91 15.54 11.55
CA HIS A 138 -1.08 16.02 12.91
C HIS A 138 -2.55 16.44 13.08
N ILE A 139 -3.28 15.66 13.89
CA ILE A 139 -4.68 15.89 14.20
C ILE A 139 -4.73 16.47 15.62
N ASN A 140 -5.12 17.73 15.73
CA ASN A 140 -5.44 18.36 17.00
C ASN A 140 -6.97 18.37 17.18
N TYR A 141 -7.42 17.82 18.31
CA TYR A 141 -8.83 17.87 18.72
C TYR A 141 -8.89 18.52 20.10
N LEU A 142 -9.35 19.77 20.15
CA LEU A 142 -9.28 20.59 21.35
C LEU A 142 -7.84 20.61 21.93
N ASN A 143 -7.62 19.98 23.09
CA ASN A 143 -6.31 19.91 23.74
C ASN A 143 -5.56 18.61 23.44
N LEU A 144 -6.15 17.67 22.69
CA LEU A 144 -5.54 16.39 22.35
C LEU A 144 -4.69 16.52 21.10
N ASN A 145 -3.52 15.88 21.10
CA ASN A 145 -2.64 15.77 19.94
C ASN A 145 -2.49 14.32 19.50
N ILE A 146 -2.89 14.06 18.26
CA ILE A 146 -2.77 12.76 17.61
C ILE A 146 -1.83 12.89 16.41
N LEU A 147 -0.86 11.99 16.33
CA LEU A 147 0.00 11.83 15.15
C LEU A 147 -0.44 10.58 14.39
N ASN A 148 -0.84 10.73 13.12
CA ASN A 148 -1.01 9.61 12.21
C ASN A 148 0.11 9.61 11.16
N VAL A 149 1.06 8.69 11.32
CA VAL A 149 2.23 8.56 10.44
C VAL A 149 1.88 7.83 9.14
N VAL A 150 0.68 7.26 9.05
CA VAL A 150 0.23 6.43 7.92
C VAL A 150 1.26 5.31 7.63
N ASP A 151 1.46 4.90 6.40
CA ASP A 151 2.51 4.02 5.89
C ASP A 151 3.80 4.77 5.49
N SER A 152 3.96 6.03 5.92
CA SER A 152 5.10 6.88 5.57
C SER A 152 6.32 6.71 6.47
N TRP A 153 7.44 7.25 5.99
CA TRP A 153 8.66 7.44 6.76
C TRP A 153 8.85 8.91 7.14
N ILE A 154 9.57 9.16 8.24
CA ILE A 154 9.79 10.53 8.75
C ILE A 154 11.26 10.89 8.58
N ASP A 155 11.53 11.99 7.88
CA ASP A 155 12.88 12.57 7.80
C ASP A 155 13.29 13.29 9.11
N ASP A 156 14.59 13.37 9.38
CA ASP A 156 15.14 13.99 10.60
C ASP A 156 14.68 15.45 10.82
N LEU A 157 14.57 16.22 9.72
CA LEU A 157 14.19 17.63 9.79
C LEU A 157 12.73 17.78 10.22
N THR A 158 11.85 16.97 9.64
CA THR A 158 10.43 16.92 10.01
C THR A 158 10.30 16.45 11.46
N PHE A 159 11.03 15.40 11.84
CA PHE A 159 11.00 14.85 13.19
C PHE A 159 11.36 15.91 14.23
N THR A 160 12.55 16.51 14.14
CA THR A 160 13.03 17.47 15.14
C THR A 160 12.22 18.78 15.17
N LYS A 161 11.72 19.25 14.02
CA LYS A 161 10.97 20.53 13.96
C LYS A 161 9.51 20.41 14.36
N SER A 162 8.87 19.29 14.06
CA SER A 162 7.41 19.19 14.12
C SER A 162 6.89 18.07 15.02
N ILE A 163 7.70 17.06 15.34
CA ILE A 163 7.22 15.86 16.03
C ILE A 163 7.82 15.73 17.43
N GLU A 164 9.14 15.84 17.56
CA GLU A 164 9.90 15.61 18.80
C GLU A 164 9.44 16.51 19.97
N GLN A 165 9.06 17.76 19.68
CA GLN A 165 8.77 18.77 20.69
C GLN A 165 7.35 18.68 21.28
N ASN A 166 6.49 17.82 20.73
CA ASN A 166 5.09 17.72 21.11
C ASN A 166 4.87 16.65 22.18
N ILE A 167 3.79 16.83 22.95
CA ILE A 167 3.22 15.79 23.81
C ILE A 167 2.11 15.13 23.02
N TRP A 168 2.23 13.82 22.79
CA TRP A 168 1.31 13.06 21.96
C TRP A 168 0.38 12.20 22.82
N ASP A 169 -0.92 12.46 22.73
CA ASP A 169 -1.94 11.66 23.40
C ASP A 169 -2.15 10.31 22.72
N LEU A 170 -1.95 10.26 21.41
CA LEU A 170 -2.02 9.07 20.59
C LEU A 170 -1.07 9.18 19.38
N VAL A 171 -0.31 8.14 19.13
CA VAL A 171 0.52 8.01 17.92
C VAL A 171 0.13 6.74 17.18
N LEU A 172 -0.29 6.89 15.93
CA LEU A 172 -0.57 5.81 15.00
C LEU A 172 0.67 5.63 14.13
N TRP A 173 1.42 4.55 14.36
CA TRP A 173 2.77 4.35 13.83
C TRP A 173 2.82 3.14 12.89
N PRO A 174 3.48 3.21 11.72
CA PRO A 174 3.73 2.02 10.90
C PRO A 174 4.55 1.01 11.68
N PHE A 175 4.12 -0.24 11.74
CA PHE A 175 4.81 -1.26 12.55
C PHE A 175 5.48 -2.35 11.72
N GLN A 176 5.18 -2.41 10.42
CA GLN A 176 5.78 -3.40 9.52
C GLN A 176 6.61 -2.71 8.44
N THR A 177 7.69 -3.38 8.05
CA THR A 177 8.42 -3.09 6.83
C THR A 177 7.96 -4.06 5.75
N MET A 178 7.81 -3.57 4.52
CA MET A 178 7.45 -4.40 3.37
C MET A 178 8.71 -4.97 2.73
N ARG A 179 8.70 -6.25 2.41
CA ARG A 179 9.82 -6.95 1.76
C ARG A 179 9.61 -7.09 0.24
N GLU A 180 9.29 -5.98 -0.43
CA GLU A 180 8.92 -5.95 -1.84
C GLU A 180 9.99 -6.61 -2.72
N LEU A 181 11.22 -6.11 -2.68
CA LEU A 181 12.32 -6.67 -3.49
C LEU A 181 12.59 -8.16 -3.20
N GLN A 182 12.39 -8.59 -1.95
CA GLN A 182 12.61 -9.97 -1.54
C GLN A 182 11.52 -10.93 -2.00
N VAL A 183 10.28 -10.47 -2.16
CA VAL A 183 9.24 -11.30 -2.77
C VAL A 183 9.32 -11.33 -4.30
N LEU A 184 9.90 -10.30 -4.92
CA LEU A 184 10.18 -10.23 -6.36
C LEU A 184 11.35 -11.13 -6.79
N SER A 185 12.42 -11.21 -5.99
CA SER A 185 13.59 -12.04 -6.30
C SER A 185 14.16 -12.81 -5.09
N PRO A 186 13.40 -13.77 -4.52
CA PRO A 186 13.76 -14.44 -3.27
C PRO A 186 15.17 -15.06 -3.22
N MET A 187 15.67 -15.64 -4.31
CA MET A 187 16.97 -16.30 -4.36
C MET A 187 18.16 -15.34 -4.35
N ARG A 188 17.95 -14.08 -4.75
CA ARG A 188 19.01 -13.05 -4.79
C ARG A 188 19.12 -12.27 -3.50
N GLN A 189 18.02 -12.21 -2.77
CA GLN A 189 17.94 -11.46 -1.55
C GLN A 189 18.36 -12.39 -0.41
N GLY A 190 19.28 -11.92 0.44
CA GLY A 190 19.81 -12.73 1.55
C GLY A 190 18.73 -13.15 2.54
N SER A 191 19.11 -13.98 3.52
CA SER A 191 18.23 -14.36 4.62
C SER A 191 17.58 -13.14 5.24
N ALA A 192 16.29 -13.27 5.55
CA ALA A 192 15.52 -12.15 6.06
C ALA A 192 16.04 -11.67 7.41
N ILE A 193 16.18 -10.35 7.53
CA ILE A 193 16.42 -9.69 8.81
C ILE A 193 15.05 -9.30 9.37
N VAL A 194 14.71 -9.83 10.54
CA VAL A 194 13.50 -9.48 11.29
C VAL A 194 13.92 -8.45 12.34
N GLU A 195 13.96 -7.19 11.94
CA GLU A 195 14.36 -6.08 12.81
C GLU A 195 13.44 -4.89 12.57
N ILE A 196 13.13 -4.16 13.65
CA ILE A 196 12.53 -2.84 13.54
C ILE A 196 13.62 -1.87 13.09
N PRO A 197 13.36 -0.99 12.12
CA PRO A 197 14.37 -0.05 11.65
C PRO A 197 14.96 0.79 12.80
N PRO A 198 16.29 0.95 12.88
CA PRO A 198 16.94 1.63 14.00
C PRO A 198 16.53 3.10 14.13
N GLU A 199 16.23 3.77 13.02
CA GLU A 199 15.66 5.11 12.97
C GLU A 199 14.30 5.20 13.65
N TRP A 200 13.43 4.19 13.53
CA TRP A 200 12.15 4.18 14.25
C TRP A 200 12.38 4.07 15.75
N ILE A 201 13.33 3.23 16.18
CA ILE A 201 13.69 3.09 17.59
C ILE A 201 14.23 4.41 18.15
N ASP A 202 15.15 5.07 17.43
CA ASP A 202 15.71 6.35 17.81
C ASP A 202 14.62 7.43 17.91
N GLN A 203 13.76 7.56 16.89
CA GLN A 203 12.66 8.52 16.85
C GLN A 203 11.66 8.27 17.99
N LEU A 204 11.13 7.05 18.13
CA LEU A 204 10.19 6.70 19.18
C LEU A 204 10.79 6.91 20.58
N SER A 205 12.09 6.69 20.77
CA SER A 205 12.75 6.91 22.06
C SER A 205 12.79 8.37 22.51
N LYS A 206 12.68 9.33 21.57
CA LYS A 206 12.72 10.78 21.82
C LYS A 206 11.32 11.39 22.00
N MET A 207 10.27 10.68 21.60
CA MET A 207 8.90 11.18 21.66
C MET A 207 8.28 11.05 23.07
N ASN A 208 7.42 12.01 23.44
CA ASN A 208 6.58 11.92 24.63
C ASN A 208 5.19 11.37 24.26
N ILE A 209 5.03 10.06 24.34
CA ILE A 209 3.84 9.34 23.85
C ILE A 209 3.05 8.77 25.02
N ARG A 210 1.75 9.09 25.10
CA ARG A 210 0.84 8.44 26.04
C ARG A 210 0.37 7.07 25.53
N ILE A 211 -0.05 7.01 24.27
CA ILE A 211 -0.59 5.80 23.63
C ILE A 211 0.06 5.61 22.27
N LEU A 212 0.62 4.42 22.03
CA LEU A 212 1.21 4.03 20.75
C LEU A 212 0.39 2.92 20.12
N VAL A 213 -0.01 3.09 18.87
CA VAL A 213 -0.78 2.10 18.11
C VAL A 213 0.05 1.63 16.92
N PRO A 214 0.38 0.32 16.82
CA PRO A 214 0.88 -0.25 15.57
C PRO A 214 -0.24 -0.23 14.53
N SER A 215 -0.13 0.68 13.56
CA SER A 215 -1.21 1.14 12.68
C SER A 215 -1.15 0.53 11.27
N SER A 216 -0.46 1.16 10.32
CA SER A 216 -0.47 0.77 8.90
C SER A 216 0.11 -0.62 8.65
N CYS A 217 -0.12 -1.13 7.44
CA CYS A 217 0.21 -2.50 6.99
C CYS A 217 -0.69 -3.62 7.54
N GLN A 218 -1.91 -3.29 8.01
CA GLN A 218 -2.88 -4.27 8.53
C GLN A 218 -3.60 -5.09 7.43
N PHE A 219 -2.83 -5.82 6.63
CA PHE A 219 -3.31 -6.76 5.61
C PHE A 219 -2.36 -7.94 5.43
N LYS A 220 -2.82 -8.94 4.69
CA LYS A 220 -2.06 -10.12 4.28
C LYS A 220 -2.39 -10.51 2.84
N MET A 221 -1.56 -11.33 2.23
CA MET A 221 -1.83 -11.90 0.91
C MET A 221 -2.59 -13.22 1.04
N GLU A 222 -2.97 -13.83 -0.09
CA GLU A 222 -3.65 -15.12 -0.10
C GLU A 222 -2.83 -16.20 0.63
N ASP A 223 -3.53 -17.08 1.36
CA ASP A 223 -2.88 -18.11 2.19
C ASP A 223 -2.02 -19.11 1.39
N TRP A 224 -2.30 -19.28 0.09
CA TRP A 224 -1.54 -20.14 -0.82
C TRP A 224 -0.31 -19.44 -1.44
N SER A 225 -0.22 -18.12 -1.34
CA SER A 225 0.87 -17.34 -1.93
C SER A 225 2.10 -17.33 -1.03
N TRP A 226 3.31 -17.38 -1.62
CA TRP A 226 4.52 -17.20 -0.81
C TRP A 226 4.64 -15.79 -0.23
N TYR A 227 3.97 -14.79 -0.84
CA TYR A 227 3.99 -13.41 -0.34
C TYR A 227 3.48 -13.38 1.11
N ASN A 228 2.42 -14.12 1.41
CA ASN A 228 1.77 -14.08 2.72
C ASN A 228 2.73 -14.35 3.89
N LYS A 229 3.71 -15.25 3.72
CA LYS A 229 4.70 -15.60 4.76
C LYS A 229 6.08 -14.97 4.56
N SER A 230 6.24 -14.11 3.55
CA SER A 230 7.52 -13.53 3.16
C SER A 230 7.53 -12.01 3.09
N PHE A 231 6.36 -11.38 3.04
CA PHE A 231 6.23 -9.95 2.78
C PHE A 231 6.37 -9.10 4.05
N PHE A 232 5.74 -9.52 5.15
CA PHE A 232 5.75 -8.81 6.42
C PHE A 232 6.54 -9.56 7.49
N PRO A 233 7.72 -9.05 7.89
CA PRO A 233 8.58 -9.73 8.85
C PRO A 233 8.21 -9.46 10.32
N ILE A 234 7.53 -8.36 10.60
CA ILE A 234 7.29 -7.89 11.98
C ILE A 234 5.86 -8.26 12.40
N SER A 235 5.74 -9.05 13.46
CA SER A 235 4.47 -9.33 14.12
C SER A 235 4.11 -8.25 15.16
N TYR A 236 2.84 -8.17 15.56
CA TYR A 236 2.43 -7.28 16.64
C TYR A 236 3.14 -7.61 17.96
N GLN A 237 3.28 -8.90 18.26
CA GLN A 237 3.98 -9.38 19.45
C GLN A 237 5.45 -8.95 19.43
N TYR A 238 6.15 -9.15 18.30
CA TYR A 238 7.56 -8.74 18.18
C TYR A 238 7.72 -7.22 18.28
N PHE A 239 6.83 -6.46 17.62
CA PHE A 239 6.83 -5.00 17.76
C PHE A 239 6.69 -4.57 19.23
N TYR A 240 5.70 -5.13 19.93
CA TYR A 240 5.49 -4.85 21.35
C TYR A 240 6.71 -5.18 22.20
N GLU A 241 7.33 -6.34 21.99
CA GLU A 241 8.53 -6.77 22.72
C GLU A 241 9.66 -5.75 22.57
N ILE A 242 9.96 -5.32 21.35
CA ILE A 242 11.02 -4.34 21.11
C ILE A 242 10.67 -2.99 21.75
N ILE A 243 9.46 -2.47 21.54
CA ILE A 243 9.02 -1.19 22.13
C ILE A 243 9.10 -1.22 23.66
N SER A 244 8.77 -2.35 24.28
CA SER A 244 8.85 -2.51 25.75
C SER A 244 10.27 -2.39 26.31
N THR A 245 11.31 -2.58 25.48
CA THR A 245 12.71 -2.40 25.88
C THR A 245 13.14 -0.92 25.91
N ILE A 246 12.40 -0.03 25.25
CA ILE A 246 12.73 1.38 25.13
C ILE A 246 12.40 2.09 26.45
N SER A 247 13.45 2.54 27.16
CA SER A 247 13.32 3.08 28.52
C SER A 247 12.40 4.30 28.66
N SER A 248 12.34 5.17 27.64
CA SER A 248 11.49 6.35 27.60
C SER A 248 10.00 6.03 27.41
N LEU A 249 9.68 4.85 26.84
CA LEU A 249 8.31 4.41 26.56
C LEU A 249 7.70 3.53 27.66
N LYS A 250 8.37 3.38 28.81
CA LYS A 250 7.86 2.56 29.94
C LYS A 250 6.49 2.99 30.47
N ARG A 251 6.09 4.23 30.23
CA ARG A 251 4.78 4.78 30.62
C ARG A 251 3.79 4.85 29.45
N THR A 252 4.25 4.54 28.25
CA THR A 252 3.42 4.53 27.04
C THR A 252 2.60 3.25 27.02
N GLN A 253 1.30 3.39 26.82
CA GLN A 253 0.42 2.25 26.57
C GLN A 253 0.53 1.87 25.09
N VAL A 254 1.04 0.68 24.78
CA VAL A 254 0.96 0.13 23.43
C VAL A 254 -0.40 -0.55 23.26
N TYR A 255 -1.16 -0.15 22.25
CA TYR A 255 -2.53 -0.60 22.04
C TYR A 255 -2.74 -1.08 20.60
N ARG A 256 -3.09 -2.36 20.42
CA ARG A 256 -3.43 -2.93 19.12
C ARG A 256 -4.88 -2.63 18.77
N PHE A 257 -5.10 -1.87 17.70
CA PHE A 257 -6.43 -1.59 17.16
C PHE A 257 -6.86 -2.69 16.18
N GLU A 258 -7.86 -3.48 16.56
CA GLU A 258 -8.53 -4.36 15.61
C GLU A 258 -9.39 -3.57 14.61
N PRO A 259 -9.54 -4.01 13.36
CA PRO A 259 -10.53 -3.48 12.43
C PRO A 259 -11.92 -3.43 13.05
N GLY A 260 -12.60 -2.28 12.95
CA GLY A 260 -13.88 -2.01 13.60
C GLY A 260 -13.79 -1.71 15.11
N GLY A 261 -12.63 -1.90 15.75
CA GLY A 261 -12.40 -1.51 17.13
C GLY A 261 -12.64 -0.02 17.35
N ARG A 262 -13.12 0.34 18.55
CA ARG A 262 -13.44 1.72 18.93
C ARG A 262 -12.91 2.01 20.32
N VAL A 263 -12.35 3.20 20.47
CA VAL A 263 -11.93 3.72 21.75
C VAL A 263 -12.44 5.14 21.95
N LYS A 264 -12.51 5.52 23.20
CA LYS A 264 -12.82 6.85 23.66
C LYS A 264 -11.57 7.44 24.30
N LEU A 265 -11.13 8.58 23.77
CA LEU A 265 -9.93 9.30 24.16
C LEU A 265 -10.31 10.62 24.84
N SER A 266 -9.74 10.87 26.02
CA SER A 266 -9.80 12.17 26.70
C SER A 266 -8.42 12.56 27.23
N GLU A 267 -8.29 13.70 27.92
CA GLU A 267 -7.02 14.09 28.57
C GLU A 267 -6.59 13.12 29.67
N SER A 268 -7.54 12.37 30.27
CA SER A 268 -7.28 11.51 31.43
C SER A 268 -7.67 10.05 31.25
N SER A 269 -8.35 9.69 30.16
CA SER A 269 -8.83 8.32 29.95
C SER A 269 -8.64 7.84 28.51
N PHE A 270 -8.50 6.52 28.40
CA PHE A 270 -8.48 5.76 27.16
C PHE A 270 -9.26 4.48 27.39
N GLU A 271 -10.46 4.39 26.82
CA GLU A 271 -11.42 3.34 27.13
C GLU A 271 -11.92 2.69 25.85
N GLU A 272 -11.83 1.36 25.77
CA GLU A 272 -12.50 0.61 24.70
C GLU A 272 -14.01 0.75 24.83
N ILE A 273 -14.67 0.92 23.68
CA ILE A 273 -16.13 0.95 23.59
C ILE A 273 -16.62 -0.05 22.55
N SER A 274 -17.94 -0.23 22.44
CA SER A 274 -18.51 -1.17 21.49
C SER A 274 -18.04 -0.88 20.06
N PRO A 275 -17.62 -1.91 19.28
CA PRO A 275 -17.12 -1.77 17.92
C PRO A 275 -18.06 -1.04 16.96
N ILE A 276 -17.51 -0.58 15.83
CA ILE A 276 -18.28 -0.08 14.70
C ILE A 276 -19.26 -1.16 14.24
N ASP A 277 -20.50 -0.78 13.98
CA ASP A 277 -21.57 -1.72 13.63
C ASP A 277 -21.68 -2.03 12.14
N TRP A 278 -20.86 -1.39 11.29
CA TRP A 278 -20.73 -1.61 9.85
C TRP A 278 -19.43 -2.32 9.43
N ILE A 279 -18.60 -2.76 10.39
CA ILE A 279 -17.45 -3.65 10.17
C ILE A 279 -17.65 -4.92 10.99
N GLN A 280 -17.63 -6.08 10.33
CA GLN A 280 -17.74 -7.38 10.97
C GLN A 280 -16.41 -8.12 10.89
N VAL A 281 -15.78 -8.40 12.03
CA VAL A 281 -14.62 -9.29 12.10
C VAL A 281 -15.09 -10.74 11.93
N LEU A 282 -14.42 -11.48 11.03
CA LEU A 282 -14.75 -12.86 10.68
C LEU A 282 -13.87 -13.87 11.42
N ASP A 283 -12.63 -13.50 11.72
CA ASP A 283 -11.64 -14.37 12.39
C ASP A 283 -11.64 -14.21 13.92
N SER A 284 -10.88 -15.07 14.60
CA SER A 284 -10.62 -14.93 16.04
C SER A 284 -9.72 -13.72 16.31
N LYS A 285 -9.96 -13.04 17.45
CA LYS A 285 -9.26 -11.81 17.84
C LYS A 285 -7.78 -11.97 18.24
N GLU A 286 -7.21 -13.17 18.12
CA GLU A 286 -5.86 -13.49 18.64
C GLU A 286 -4.83 -13.82 17.55
N SER A 287 -5.13 -13.57 16.27
CA SER A 287 -4.18 -13.82 15.18
C SER A 287 -3.04 -12.81 15.18
N ASP A 288 -1.83 -13.26 14.85
CA ASP A 288 -0.67 -12.41 14.59
C ASP A 288 0.00 -12.82 13.26
N TYR A 289 0.91 -12.01 12.75
CA TYR A 289 1.62 -12.27 11.49
C TYR A 289 2.57 -13.45 11.61
N GLU A 290 2.47 -14.37 10.64
CA GLU A 290 3.40 -15.49 10.50
C GLU A 290 4.43 -15.17 9.43
N PHE A 291 5.70 -15.08 9.84
CA PHE A 291 6.81 -14.84 8.94
C PHE A 291 7.77 -16.03 8.91
N ILE A 292 8.17 -16.45 7.70
CA ILE A 292 9.16 -17.51 7.48
C ILE A 292 10.34 -16.91 6.70
N ALA A 293 11.47 -16.73 7.39
CA ALA A 293 12.66 -16.08 6.84
C ALA A 293 13.20 -16.77 5.57
N ASP A 294 13.25 -18.10 5.58
CA ASP A 294 13.74 -18.94 4.48
C ASP A 294 12.58 -19.64 3.75
N ASN A 295 11.48 -18.90 3.53
CA ASN A 295 10.32 -19.45 2.82
C ASN A 295 10.70 -19.82 1.38
N VAL A 296 10.35 -21.03 0.95
CA VAL A 296 10.56 -21.45 -0.44
C VAL A 296 9.42 -20.87 -1.28
N PRO A 297 9.70 -20.00 -2.26
CA PRO A 297 8.64 -19.39 -3.05
C PRO A 297 7.94 -20.45 -3.91
N SER A 298 6.60 -20.46 -3.89
CA SER A 298 5.80 -21.31 -4.78
C SER A 298 6.14 -21.05 -6.25
N SER A 299 6.00 -22.05 -7.13
CA SER A 299 6.25 -21.85 -8.57
C SER A 299 5.22 -20.89 -9.18
N MET A 300 5.59 -20.20 -10.27
CA MET A 300 4.63 -19.35 -10.99
C MET A 300 3.46 -20.15 -11.58
N GLU A 301 3.70 -21.39 -11.98
CA GLU A 301 2.65 -22.31 -12.40
C GLU A 301 1.64 -22.57 -11.26
N PHE A 302 2.13 -22.77 -10.03
CA PHE A 302 1.28 -22.95 -8.87
C PHE A 302 0.41 -21.71 -8.63
N ILE A 303 0.99 -20.50 -8.71
CA ILE A 303 0.21 -19.25 -8.59
C ILE A 303 -0.82 -19.13 -9.70
N ALA A 304 -0.43 -19.34 -10.96
CA ALA A 304 -1.33 -19.22 -12.10
C ALA A 304 -2.55 -20.16 -12.00
N ASN A 305 -2.40 -21.33 -11.37
CA ASN A 305 -3.49 -22.27 -11.12
C ASN A 305 -4.47 -21.83 -10.02
N HIS A 306 -4.09 -20.88 -9.15
CA HIS A 306 -4.97 -20.32 -8.12
C HIS A 306 -5.72 -19.07 -8.59
N LEU A 307 -5.30 -18.47 -9.71
CA LEU A 307 -5.94 -17.29 -10.28
C LEU A 307 -7.07 -17.68 -11.23
N ALA A 308 -7.94 -16.72 -11.54
CA ALA A 308 -9.02 -16.92 -12.51
C ALA A 308 -8.47 -17.37 -13.86
N HIS A 309 -9.23 -18.21 -14.56
CA HIS A 309 -8.87 -18.62 -15.92
C HIS A 309 -9.13 -17.45 -16.89
N PRO A 310 -8.15 -17.07 -17.73
CA PRO A 310 -8.36 -16.03 -18.72
C PRO A 310 -9.41 -16.47 -19.74
N THR A 311 -10.27 -15.55 -20.15
CA THR A 311 -11.11 -15.74 -21.34
C THR A 311 -10.23 -15.77 -22.60
N GLU A 312 -10.76 -16.27 -23.72
CA GLU A 312 -10.06 -16.28 -25.01
C GLU A 312 -9.64 -14.85 -25.44
N TYR A 313 -10.49 -13.86 -25.16
CA TYR A 313 -10.19 -12.46 -25.43
C TYR A 313 -9.00 -11.96 -24.62
N GLU A 314 -8.99 -12.23 -23.31
CA GLU A 314 -7.91 -11.83 -22.40
C GLU A 314 -6.59 -12.47 -22.79
N LEU A 315 -6.62 -13.77 -23.12
CA LEU A 315 -5.47 -14.50 -23.64
C LEU A 315 -4.93 -13.84 -24.92
N GLN A 316 -5.80 -13.62 -25.90
CA GLN A 316 -5.40 -13.05 -27.18
C GLN A 316 -4.85 -11.62 -27.03
N LYS A 317 -5.44 -10.81 -26.14
CA LYS A 317 -5.00 -9.44 -25.83
C LYS A 317 -3.60 -9.45 -25.21
N THR A 318 -3.37 -10.30 -24.21
CA THR A 318 -2.05 -10.41 -23.58
C THR A 318 -0.98 -10.93 -24.53
N LEU A 319 -1.29 -11.96 -25.32
CA LEU A 319 -0.35 -12.48 -26.31
C LEU A 319 -0.06 -11.45 -27.41
N ASN A 320 -1.05 -10.67 -27.85
CA ASN A 320 -0.83 -9.57 -28.79
C ASN A 320 0.08 -8.48 -28.18
N PHE A 321 -0.14 -8.14 -26.91
CA PHE A 321 0.68 -7.19 -26.19
C PHE A 321 2.15 -7.63 -26.17
N CYS A 322 2.42 -8.88 -25.80
CA CYS A 322 3.78 -9.42 -25.81
C CYS A 322 4.39 -9.45 -27.23
N ASN A 323 3.66 -9.97 -28.21
CA ASN A 323 4.17 -10.12 -29.58
C ASN A 323 4.47 -8.79 -30.28
N ILE A 324 3.68 -7.73 -30.01
CA ILE A 324 3.69 -6.51 -30.83
C ILE A 324 3.85 -5.25 -29.99
N GLU A 325 3.07 -5.11 -28.92
CA GLU A 325 2.94 -3.82 -28.23
C GLU A 325 4.13 -3.50 -27.32
N ILE A 326 4.73 -4.51 -26.66
CA ILE A 326 5.95 -4.36 -25.84
C ILE A 326 7.03 -3.60 -26.61
N CYS A 327 7.30 -4.01 -27.86
CA CYS A 327 8.35 -3.39 -28.65
C CYS A 327 8.06 -1.94 -29.00
N LYS A 328 6.77 -1.59 -29.19
CA LYS A 328 6.35 -0.22 -29.47
C LYS A 328 6.48 0.66 -28.24
N GLN A 329 6.02 0.18 -27.09
CA GLN A 329 5.98 0.97 -25.85
C GLN A 329 7.37 1.24 -25.29
N TRP A 330 8.31 0.29 -25.39
CA TRP A 330 9.69 0.46 -24.95
C TRP A 330 10.39 1.68 -25.55
N THR A 331 10.11 2.01 -26.82
CA THR A 331 10.76 3.13 -27.50
C THR A 331 10.46 4.50 -26.87
N ASN A 332 9.42 4.59 -26.04
CA ASN A 332 9.05 5.80 -25.32
C ASN A 332 9.69 5.87 -23.91
N LEU A 333 10.38 4.82 -23.47
CA LEU A 333 11.02 4.76 -22.17
C LEU A 333 12.41 5.37 -22.22
N VAL A 334 12.79 6.03 -21.13
CA VAL A 334 14.18 6.45 -20.92
C VAL A 334 15.05 5.19 -20.79
N PRO A 335 16.21 5.09 -21.46
CA PRO A 335 17.12 3.97 -21.27
C PRO A 335 17.56 3.84 -19.81
N GLU A 336 17.65 2.60 -19.35
CA GLU A 336 18.30 2.28 -18.08
C GLU A 336 19.73 1.78 -18.34
N ASP A 337 20.67 2.14 -17.47
CA ASP A 337 22.10 1.92 -17.70
C ASP A 337 22.46 0.45 -17.90
N TYR A 338 21.79 -0.47 -17.19
CA TYR A 338 21.99 -1.91 -17.37
C TYR A 338 21.73 -2.39 -18.81
N PHE A 339 20.75 -1.78 -19.47
CA PHE A 339 20.36 -2.08 -20.84
C PHE A 339 21.09 -1.23 -21.88
N SER A 340 22.09 -0.42 -21.50
CA SER A 340 22.93 0.34 -22.44
C SER A 340 23.75 -0.56 -23.38
N LYS A 341 24.01 -1.81 -22.98
CA LYS A 341 24.61 -2.87 -23.80
C LYS A 341 23.53 -3.83 -24.31
N SER A 342 23.83 -4.60 -25.35
CA SER A 342 22.90 -5.60 -25.86
C SER A 342 22.68 -6.70 -24.82
N ARG A 343 21.42 -6.88 -24.40
CA ARG A 343 20.98 -7.88 -23.42
C ARG A 343 19.88 -8.74 -24.01
N LEU A 344 19.83 -10.00 -23.59
CA LEU A 344 18.70 -10.87 -23.88
C LEU A 344 17.79 -10.94 -22.65
N TRP A 345 16.58 -10.43 -22.82
CA TRP A 345 15.51 -10.53 -21.85
C TRP A 345 14.57 -11.69 -22.21
N GLN A 346 14.31 -12.57 -21.24
CA GLN A 346 13.28 -13.59 -21.35
C GLN A 346 12.06 -13.23 -20.49
N LEU A 347 10.90 -13.12 -21.13
CA LEU A 347 9.60 -13.03 -20.46
C LEU A 347 8.90 -14.38 -20.51
N LYS A 348 8.45 -14.90 -19.37
CA LYS A 348 7.64 -16.11 -19.26
C LYS A 348 6.27 -15.79 -18.66
N LEU A 349 5.23 -16.14 -19.41
CA LEU A 349 3.85 -16.07 -18.94
C LEU A 349 3.38 -17.46 -18.53
N TYR A 350 2.73 -17.55 -17.38
CA TYR A 350 2.15 -18.79 -16.87
C TYR A 350 0.62 -18.68 -16.87
N GLY A 351 -0.03 -19.62 -17.55
CA GLY A 351 -1.47 -19.78 -17.52
C GLY A 351 -1.89 -20.99 -16.67
N PRO A 352 -3.19 -21.22 -16.52
CA PRO A 352 -3.69 -22.36 -15.78
C PRO A 352 -3.37 -23.69 -16.50
N ASN A 353 -3.44 -24.79 -15.75
CA ASN A 353 -3.20 -26.17 -16.21
C ASN A 353 -1.80 -26.39 -16.81
N GLY A 354 -0.78 -25.67 -16.33
CA GLY A 354 0.60 -25.81 -16.78
C GLY A 354 0.90 -25.19 -18.15
N THR A 355 -0.02 -24.40 -18.69
CA THR A 355 0.25 -23.64 -19.92
C THR A 355 1.31 -22.57 -19.66
N SER A 356 2.27 -22.43 -20.57
CA SER A 356 3.28 -21.39 -20.48
C SER A 356 3.66 -20.86 -21.85
N PHE A 357 4.02 -19.58 -21.90
CA PHE A 357 4.49 -18.89 -23.09
C PHE A 357 5.83 -18.25 -22.77
N SER A 358 6.79 -18.34 -23.69
CA SER A 358 8.09 -17.69 -23.53
C SER A 358 8.36 -16.78 -24.71
N PHE A 359 8.82 -15.58 -24.39
CA PHE A 359 9.19 -14.55 -25.35
C PHE A 359 10.64 -14.14 -25.07
N LEU A 360 11.41 -13.95 -26.14
CA LEU A 360 12.78 -13.46 -26.07
C LEU A 360 12.85 -12.10 -26.74
N TYR A 361 13.48 -11.14 -26.06
CA TYR A 361 13.71 -9.80 -26.55
C TYR A 361 15.18 -9.44 -26.44
N GLU A 362 15.76 -8.96 -27.54
CA GLU A 362 17.05 -8.29 -27.47
C GLU A 362 16.82 -6.81 -27.21
N ILE A 363 17.42 -6.31 -26.13
CA ILE A 363 17.34 -4.91 -25.70
C ILE A 363 18.71 -4.26 -25.87
N HIS A 364 18.75 -3.06 -26.44
CA HIS A 364 19.93 -2.20 -26.48
C HIS A 364 19.50 -0.73 -26.41
N ALA A 365 19.74 -0.10 -25.26
CA ALA A 365 19.27 1.22 -24.88
C ALA A 365 17.75 1.37 -25.15
N SER A 366 17.34 2.37 -25.93
CA SER A 366 15.93 2.59 -26.32
C SER A 366 15.40 1.62 -27.38
N SER A 367 16.19 0.65 -27.84
CA SER A 367 15.76 -0.32 -28.84
C SER A 367 15.45 -1.67 -28.20
N ILE A 368 14.37 -2.29 -28.66
CA ILE A 368 13.98 -3.64 -28.31
C ILE A 368 13.46 -4.33 -29.57
N ARG A 369 13.76 -5.62 -29.71
CA ARG A 369 13.16 -6.45 -30.75
C ARG A 369 12.88 -7.84 -30.21
N MET A 370 11.74 -8.41 -30.58
CA MET A 370 11.47 -9.82 -30.35
C MET A 370 12.37 -10.67 -31.26
N VAL A 371 12.92 -11.74 -30.70
CA VAL A 371 13.75 -12.72 -31.41
C VAL A 371 13.23 -14.13 -31.14
N PHE A 372 13.45 -15.04 -32.09
CA PHE A 372 13.13 -16.46 -31.89
C PHE A 372 14.34 -17.24 -31.36
N GLU A 373 15.54 -16.82 -31.77
CA GLU A 373 16.83 -17.37 -31.36
C GLU A 373 17.82 -16.21 -31.20
N SER A 374 18.77 -16.35 -30.29
CA SER A 374 19.80 -15.37 -30.00
C SER A 374 21.10 -16.07 -29.62
N GLU A 375 22.23 -15.51 -30.05
CA GLU A 375 23.56 -15.95 -29.61
C GLU A 375 23.91 -15.43 -28.21
N LEU A 376 23.23 -14.37 -27.76
CA LEU A 376 23.35 -13.86 -26.39
C LEU A 376 22.74 -14.84 -25.39
N GLN A 377 23.34 -14.96 -24.22
CA GLN A 377 22.75 -15.65 -23.08
C GLN A 377 21.69 -14.76 -22.43
N VAL A 378 20.65 -15.38 -21.87
CA VAL A 378 19.63 -14.67 -21.09
C VAL A 378 20.31 -14.01 -19.90
N SER A 379 20.17 -12.70 -19.82
CA SER A 379 20.76 -11.86 -18.76
C SER A 379 19.70 -11.10 -17.96
N TRP A 380 18.43 -11.31 -18.27
CA TRP A 380 17.28 -10.84 -17.51
C TRP A 380 16.11 -11.80 -17.68
N LEU A 381 15.42 -12.14 -16.59
CA LEU A 381 14.29 -13.06 -16.60
C LEU A 381 13.11 -12.45 -15.84
N THR A 382 11.94 -12.43 -16.47
CA THR A 382 10.68 -12.02 -15.84
C THR A 382 9.68 -13.16 -15.95
N GLU A 383 9.07 -13.54 -14.83
CA GLU A 383 8.08 -14.61 -14.74
C GLU A 383 6.80 -14.07 -14.09
N ILE A 384 5.65 -14.27 -14.73
CA ILE A 384 4.38 -13.68 -14.29
C ILE A 384 3.18 -14.53 -14.73
N PRO A 385 2.09 -14.63 -13.94
CA PRO A 385 0.83 -15.19 -14.42
C PRO A 385 0.23 -14.33 -15.54
N LEU A 386 -0.24 -14.97 -16.61
CA LEU A 386 -0.78 -14.29 -17.79
C LEU A 386 -1.92 -13.32 -17.45
N VAL A 387 -2.77 -13.71 -16.51
CA VAL A 387 -3.91 -12.89 -16.05
C VAL A 387 -3.49 -11.62 -15.33
N LYS A 388 -2.33 -11.61 -14.68
CA LYS A 388 -1.79 -10.40 -14.03
C LYS A 388 -1.29 -9.38 -15.05
N VAL A 389 -0.74 -9.84 -16.18
CA VAL A 389 -0.42 -8.95 -17.32
C VAL A 389 -1.69 -8.32 -17.90
N TYR A 390 -2.73 -9.13 -18.14
CA TYR A 390 -4.01 -8.58 -18.60
C TYR A 390 -4.60 -7.57 -17.60
N ALA A 391 -4.59 -7.91 -16.31
CA ALA A 391 -5.13 -7.06 -15.28
C ALA A 391 -4.38 -5.71 -15.17
N ALA A 392 -3.05 -5.70 -15.34
CA ALA A 392 -2.27 -4.46 -15.39
C ALA A 392 -2.62 -3.59 -16.60
N LEU A 393 -2.89 -4.21 -17.76
CA LEU A 393 -3.25 -3.49 -18.97
C LEU A 393 -4.68 -2.90 -18.93
N GLU A 394 -5.64 -3.63 -18.36
CA GLU A 394 -7.06 -3.34 -18.59
C GLU A 394 -7.90 -3.20 -17.30
N ALA A 395 -7.45 -3.78 -16.18
CA ALA A 395 -8.23 -3.86 -14.94
C ALA A 395 -7.70 -2.97 -13.80
N GLY A 396 -6.54 -2.34 -14.01
CA GLY A 396 -5.91 -1.44 -13.05
C GLY A 396 -5.07 -2.15 -11.99
N GLU A 397 -4.51 -3.33 -12.26
CA GLU A 397 -3.60 -4.03 -11.32
C GLU A 397 -2.40 -3.14 -10.94
N SER A 398 -2.14 -2.97 -9.65
CA SER A 398 -1.04 -2.16 -9.15
C SER A 398 0.24 -2.99 -8.98
N LEU A 399 1.35 -2.31 -8.68
CA LEU A 399 2.62 -2.97 -8.40
C LEU A 399 2.59 -3.76 -7.08
N THR A 400 1.83 -3.30 -6.08
CA THR A 400 1.74 -4.00 -4.79
C THR A 400 0.95 -5.31 -4.90
N SER A 401 0.09 -5.43 -5.91
CA SER A 401 -0.80 -6.57 -6.08
C SER A 401 -0.37 -7.60 -7.13
N ILE A 402 0.70 -7.29 -7.87
CA ILE A 402 1.17 -8.12 -8.96
C ILE A 402 1.99 -9.30 -8.44
N TYR A 403 1.60 -10.51 -8.85
CA TYR A 403 2.46 -11.70 -8.67
C TYR A 403 3.49 -11.76 -9.78
N ILE A 404 4.70 -11.29 -9.51
CA ILE A 404 5.80 -11.31 -10.47
C ILE A 404 7.08 -11.79 -9.79
N ARG A 405 7.96 -12.38 -10.60
CA ARG A 405 9.31 -12.78 -10.20
C ARG A 405 10.31 -12.31 -11.23
N ILE A 406 11.36 -11.67 -10.74
CA ILE A 406 12.35 -10.98 -11.55
C ILE A 406 13.70 -11.56 -11.19
N ASN A 407 14.44 -12.02 -12.19
CA ASN A 407 15.80 -12.52 -12.09
C ASN A 407 16.02 -13.62 -11.03
N ASN A 408 14.99 -14.33 -10.56
CA ASN A 408 15.10 -15.33 -9.51
C ASN A 408 15.71 -16.67 -10.03
N THR A 409 16.96 -16.59 -10.47
CA THR A 409 17.80 -17.65 -11.00
C THR A 409 19.26 -17.19 -10.90
N ILE A 410 20.22 -18.07 -11.17
CA ILE A 410 21.65 -17.73 -11.22
C ILE A 410 22.08 -17.68 -12.69
N PHE A 411 22.56 -16.53 -13.14
CA PHE A 411 23.13 -16.30 -14.47
C PHE A 411 24.64 -16.60 -14.48
N ASP A 412 25.30 -16.34 -15.62
CA ASP A 412 26.75 -16.39 -15.71
C ASP A 412 27.43 -15.34 -14.82
N SER A 413 28.71 -15.55 -14.50
CA SER A 413 29.43 -14.72 -13.53
C SER A 413 29.56 -13.24 -13.95
N LEU A 414 29.57 -12.93 -15.25
CA LEU A 414 29.62 -11.54 -15.71
C LEU A 414 28.28 -10.85 -15.47
N THR A 415 27.18 -11.50 -15.88
CA THR A 415 25.82 -11.01 -15.64
C THR A 415 25.55 -10.81 -14.14
N GLU A 416 25.93 -11.78 -13.30
CA GLU A 416 25.77 -11.69 -11.85
C GLU A 416 26.51 -10.49 -11.23
N SER A 417 27.73 -10.21 -11.71
CA SER A 417 28.49 -9.05 -11.25
C SER A 417 27.84 -7.73 -11.66
N GLU A 418 27.23 -7.67 -12.84
CA GLU A 418 26.59 -6.45 -13.35
C GLU A 418 25.23 -6.19 -12.67
N LEU A 419 24.51 -7.23 -12.26
CA LEU A 419 23.20 -7.12 -11.59
C LEU A 419 23.27 -6.63 -10.14
N GLN A 420 24.44 -6.63 -9.49
CA GLN A 420 24.56 -6.29 -8.05
C GLN A 420 24.03 -4.89 -7.68
N ASN A 421 24.08 -3.95 -8.62
CA ASN A 421 23.68 -2.56 -8.40
C ASN A 421 22.47 -2.14 -9.24
N VAL A 422 21.77 -3.11 -9.84
CA VAL A 422 20.61 -2.82 -10.68
C VAL A 422 19.36 -2.91 -9.85
N ASP A 423 18.53 -1.87 -9.92
CA ASP A 423 17.21 -1.90 -9.32
C ASP A 423 16.32 -2.89 -10.07
N LEU A 424 15.71 -3.84 -9.35
CA LEU A 424 14.80 -4.82 -9.93
C LEU A 424 13.50 -4.17 -10.42
N LEU A 425 13.14 -2.98 -9.93
CA LEU A 425 11.99 -2.22 -10.40
C LEU A 425 12.19 -1.68 -11.82
N GLU A 426 13.43 -1.65 -12.32
CA GLU A 426 13.75 -1.39 -13.73
C GLU A 426 13.53 -2.62 -14.63
N ASP A 427 12.78 -3.61 -14.16
CA ASP A 427 12.33 -4.73 -14.98
C ASP A 427 11.61 -4.26 -16.25
N PRO A 428 11.96 -4.81 -17.43
CA PRO A 428 11.40 -4.31 -18.67
C PRO A 428 9.87 -4.37 -18.75
N LEU A 429 9.23 -5.39 -18.17
CA LEU A 429 7.77 -5.48 -18.17
C LEU A 429 7.17 -4.44 -17.21
N LEU A 430 7.71 -4.29 -16.00
CA LEU A 430 7.21 -3.30 -15.04
C LEU A 430 7.28 -1.88 -15.61
N ARG A 431 8.42 -1.51 -16.21
CA ARG A 431 8.58 -0.20 -16.84
C ARG A 431 7.57 0.03 -17.95
N ILE A 432 7.31 -0.97 -18.79
CA ILE A 432 6.31 -0.86 -19.86
C ILE A 432 4.89 -0.71 -19.29
N LEU A 433 4.55 -1.47 -18.25
CA LEU A 433 3.21 -1.45 -17.66
C LEU A 433 2.93 -0.18 -16.85
N TYR A 434 3.93 0.38 -16.17
CA TYR A 434 3.71 1.42 -15.16
C TYR A 434 4.37 2.77 -15.45
N ASN A 435 5.46 2.85 -16.22
CA ASN A 435 6.09 4.15 -16.47
C ASN A 435 5.20 5.05 -17.32
N GLY A 436 4.96 6.26 -16.82
CA GLY A 436 4.09 7.24 -17.46
C GLY A 436 2.59 6.94 -17.32
N GLN A 437 2.21 5.88 -16.58
CA GLN A 437 0.83 5.65 -16.17
C GLN A 437 0.59 6.30 -14.82
N PHE A 438 -0.41 7.18 -14.75
CA PHE A 438 -0.88 7.77 -13.50
C PHE A 438 -2.30 7.27 -13.18
N ALA A 439 -2.53 6.91 -11.91
CA ALA A 439 -3.83 6.52 -11.37
C ALA A 439 -4.57 5.44 -12.20
N SER A 440 -3.84 4.45 -12.75
CA SER A 440 -4.42 3.38 -13.56
C SER A 440 -5.47 2.58 -12.79
N TYR A 441 -5.23 2.31 -11.50
CA TYR A 441 -6.16 1.66 -10.58
C TYR A 441 -7.49 2.44 -10.47
N GLN A 442 -7.42 3.73 -10.13
CA GLN A 442 -8.61 4.58 -9.95
C GLN A 442 -9.36 4.78 -11.27
N LYS A 443 -8.65 4.93 -12.41
CA LYS A 443 -9.26 5.01 -13.74
C LYS A 443 -10.04 3.74 -14.09
N ALA A 444 -9.49 2.57 -13.77
CA ALA A 444 -10.16 1.30 -14.00
C ALA A 444 -11.41 1.15 -13.12
N GLN A 445 -11.31 1.51 -11.83
CA GLN A 445 -12.46 1.55 -10.92
C GLN A 445 -13.55 2.50 -11.43
N LEU A 446 -13.19 3.71 -11.83
CA LEU A 446 -14.12 4.70 -12.37
C LEU A 446 -14.87 4.17 -13.61
N LYS A 447 -14.16 3.49 -14.51
CA LYS A 447 -14.77 2.85 -15.68
C LYS A 447 -15.80 1.79 -15.26
N ARG A 448 -15.49 0.95 -14.28
CA ARG A 448 -16.44 -0.06 -13.75
C ARG A 448 -17.65 0.59 -13.09
N ILE A 449 -17.43 1.60 -12.24
CA ILE A 449 -18.49 2.33 -11.55
C ILE A 449 -19.44 3.00 -12.55
N LYS A 450 -18.93 3.59 -13.64
CA LYS A 450 -19.76 4.22 -14.68
C LYS A 450 -20.55 3.23 -15.56
N LEU A 451 -20.17 1.94 -15.57
CA LEU A 451 -20.88 0.89 -16.32
C LEU A 451 -22.02 0.24 -15.53
N ASN A 452 -21.99 0.35 -14.19
CA ASN A 452 -23.03 -0.11 -13.28
C ASN A 452 -24.06 0.99 -13.02
#